data_AF-A0A8H6C5F3-F1
#
_entry.id   AF-A0A8H6C5F3-F1
#
_cell.length_a   1.000
_cell.length_b   1.000
_cell.length_c   1.000
_cell.angle_alpha   90.00
_cell.angle_beta   90.00
_cell.angle_gamma   90.00
#
_symmetry.space_group_name_H-M   'P 1'
#
loop_
_entity.id
_entity.type
_entity.pdbx_description
1 polymer ?
#
loop_
_entity_poly.entity_id
_entity_poly.type
_entity_poly.pdbx_seq_one_letter_code
_entity_poly.pdbx_strand_id
1 'polypeptide(L)'
;MDMNDGGPIDLSDKTTINIGISIEPTPQAEQLIQQSKISNSTSLVPANKTTGASSAATTTSSPNNTATMANKIVGHAYNYLASFIDASGKVPIKAFDNWWDKFKTKLQNNPNFLNELQE
;
A
#
# COMPACT_ATOMS: atom_id res chain seq x y z
N MET A 1 -21.00 -7.24 -30.50
CA MET A 1 -20.41 -8.53 -30.87
C MET A 1 -18.94 -8.24 -31.10
N ASP A 2 -18.19 -8.22 -30.01
CA ASP A 2 -17.32 -9.33 -29.57
C ASP A 2 -15.90 -9.09 -30.09
N MET A 3 -15.02 -8.70 -29.16
CA MET A 3 -13.60 -9.04 -29.23
C MET A 3 -13.12 -9.30 -27.80
N ASN A 4 -13.27 -10.55 -27.39
CA ASN A 4 -12.34 -11.21 -26.48
C ASN A 4 -10.92 -11.17 -27.06
N ASP A 5 -9.94 -10.60 -26.34
CA ASP A 5 -8.62 -11.23 -26.23
C ASP A 5 -7.87 -10.75 -24.97
N GLY A 6 -7.97 -11.55 -23.91
CA GLY A 6 -7.13 -11.41 -22.72
C GLY A 6 -5.71 -11.88 -23.05
N GLY A 7 -4.90 -10.95 -23.57
CA GLY A 7 -3.47 -11.17 -23.77
C GLY A 7 -2.74 -11.52 -22.46
N PRO A 8 -1.58 -12.18 -22.55
CA PRO A 8 -0.82 -12.63 -21.39
C PRO A 8 -0.40 -11.45 -20.51
N ILE A 9 -0.63 -11.58 -19.21
CA ILE A 9 -0.06 -10.72 -18.17
C ILE A 9 1.46 -10.67 -18.34
N ASP A 10 1.96 -9.49 -18.72
CA ASP A 10 3.37 -9.22 -18.89
C ASP A 10 4.07 -9.18 -17.52
N LEU A 11 4.85 -10.21 -17.22
CA LEU A 11 5.66 -10.32 -15.99
C LEU A 11 6.95 -9.49 -16.04
N SER A 12 7.10 -8.60 -17.03
CA SER A 12 8.29 -7.78 -17.23
C SER A 12 8.17 -6.33 -16.74
N ASP A 13 7.36 -6.06 -15.70
CA ASP A 13 7.37 -4.78 -14.99
C ASP A 13 8.67 -4.59 -14.18
N LYS A 14 9.74 -4.29 -14.90
CA LYS A 14 11.05 -3.91 -14.37
C LYS A 14 10.93 -2.52 -13.74
N THR A 15 10.71 -2.48 -12.42
CA THR A 15 10.77 -1.22 -11.67
C THR A 15 12.22 -0.72 -11.67
N THR A 16 12.47 0.37 -12.40
CA THR A 16 13.79 1.02 -12.44
C THR A 16 13.87 2.06 -11.34
N ILE A 17 14.69 1.81 -10.33
CA ILE A 17 14.97 2.77 -9.24
C ILE A 17 16.19 3.59 -9.67
N ASN A 18 16.02 4.91 -9.78
CA ASN A 18 17.12 5.83 -10.06
C ASN A 18 17.67 6.36 -8.73
N ILE A 19 18.92 6.03 -8.41
CA ILE A 19 19.64 6.55 -7.24
C ILE A 19 20.67 7.57 -7.72
N GLY A 20 20.49 8.83 -7.32
CA GLY A 20 21.50 9.88 -7.49
C GLY A 20 22.29 10.07 -6.20
N ILE A 21 23.61 9.81 -6.25
CA ILE A 21 24.52 10.13 -5.15
C ILE A 21 25.31 11.41 -5.49
N SER A 22 25.09 12.47 -4.72
CA SER A 22 25.95 13.67 -4.76
C SER A 22 26.98 13.56 -3.63
N ILE A 23 28.24 13.84 -3.93
CA ILE A 23 29.32 13.90 -2.93
C ILE A 23 29.65 15.35 -2.68
N GLU A 24 29.43 15.79 -1.45
CA GLU A 24 29.68 17.16 -1.02
C GLU A 24 30.59 17.18 0.22
N PRO A 25 31.32 18.28 0.46
CA PRO A 25 32.03 18.51 1.71
C PRO A 25 31.09 18.42 2.92
N THR A 26 31.54 17.76 3.99
CA THR A 26 30.76 17.54 5.23
C THR A 26 30.05 18.79 5.75
N PRO A 27 30.66 20.00 5.77
CA PRO A 27 29.99 21.19 6.27
C PRO A 27 28.75 21.59 5.45
N GLN A 28 28.74 21.33 4.14
CA GLN A 28 27.62 21.66 3.26
C GLN A 28 26.50 20.62 3.37
N ALA A 29 26.86 19.33 3.46
CA ALA A 29 25.90 18.24 3.63
C ALA A 29 25.06 18.40 4.91
N GLU A 30 25.69 18.79 6.02
CA GLU A 30 25.01 18.99 7.30
C GLU A 30 23.96 20.12 7.23
N GLN A 31 24.27 21.22 6.52
CA GLN A 31 23.34 22.33 6.31
C GLN A 31 22.13 21.91 5.47
N LEU A 32 22.34 21.13 4.40
CA LEU A 32 21.27 20.62 3.55
C LEU A 32 20.34 19.65 4.30
N ILE A 33 20.91 18.80 5.17
CA ILE A 33 20.14 17.89 6.02
C ILE A 33 19.29 18.68 7.03
N GLN A 34 19.82 19.77 7.60
CA GLN A 34 19.05 20.63 8.50
C GLN A 34 17.94 21.39 7.78
N GLN A 35 18.20 21.91 6.58
CA GLN A 35 17.22 22.59 5.74
C GLN A 35 16.05 21.65 5.36
N SER A 36 16.35 20.41 4.94
CA SER A 36 15.33 19.44 4.51
C SER A 36 14.42 18.98 5.66
N LYS A 37 14.92 18.90 6.89
CA LYS A 37 14.11 18.63 8.09
C LYS A 37 13.07 19.72 8.35
N ILE A 38 13.41 20.98 8.05
CA ILE A 38 12.55 22.14 8.30
C ILE A 38 11.51 22.31 7.17
N SER A 39 11.92 22.13 5.91
CA SER A 39 11.04 22.34 4.74
C SER A 39 9.90 21.33 4.62
N ASN A 40 9.99 20.16 5.24
CA ASN A 40 8.91 19.16 5.26
C ASN A 40 7.69 19.56 6.12
N SER A 41 7.74 20.68 6.85
CA SER A 41 6.68 21.06 7.80
C SER A 41 5.70 22.16 7.32
N THR A 42 5.96 22.84 6.19
CA THR A 42 5.22 24.09 5.87
C THR A 42 4.95 24.35 4.37
N SER A 43 4.40 23.40 3.62
CA SER A 43 3.94 23.69 2.25
C SER A 43 2.42 23.61 2.11
N LEU A 44 1.76 24.74 2.41
CA LEU A 44 0.39 25.06 1.98
C LEU A 44 0.51 25.80 0.63
N VAL A 45 -0.07 25.20 -0.42
CA VAL A 45 0.05 25.58 -1.84
C VAL A 45 -0.53 26.97 -2.18
N PRO A 46 -0.06 27.66 -3.25
CA PRO A 46 -0.88 27.74 -4.47
C PRO A 46 -0.10 27.59 -5.81
N ALA A 47 -0.88 27.32 -6.86
CA ALA A 47 -0.51 26.73 -8.15
C ALA A 47 0.29 27.60 -9.16
N ASN A 48 1.08 26.92 -10.01
CA ASN A 48 0.99 26.89 -11.50
C ASN A 48 2.36 26.99 -12.23
N LYS A 49 2.64 25.97 -13.03
CA LYS A 49 3.54 25.89 -14.20
C LYS A 49 4.96 26.43 -14.05
N THR A 50 5.93 25.53 -13.93
CA THR A 50 6.82 25.06 -15.03
C THR A 50 8.02 24.33 -14.43
N THR A 51 8.35 23.17 -15.01
CA THR A 51 9.69 22.53 -15.00
C THR A 51 10.43 22.46 -13.66
N GLY A 52 10.47 21.28 -13.05
CA GLY A 52 11.44 20.99 -12.01
C GLY A 52 10.99 19.86 -11.11
N ALA A 53 11.56 18.69 -11.35
CA ALA A 53 11.45 17.48 -10.55
C ALA A 53 11.33 17.80 -9.04
N SER A 54 10.12 17.64 -8.52
CA SER A 54 9.85 17.55 -7.10
C SER A 54 9.05 16.28 -6.93
N SER A 55 9.75 15.22 -6.52
CA SER A 55 9.16 13.97 -6.07
C SER A 55 8.32 14.25 -4.83
N ALA A 56 7.12 14.79 -5.06
CA ALA A 56 6.03 14.66 -4.12
C ALA A 56 5.78 13.15 -4.02
N ALA A 57 6.14 12.59 -2.86
CA ALA A 57 5.64 11.32 -2.38
C ALA A 57 4.13 11.45 -2.18
N THR A 58 3.43 11.54 -3.30
CA THR A 58 2.08 11.08 -3.41
C THR A 58 2.21 9.60 -3.14
N THR A 59 1.73 9.14 -1.99
CA THR A 59 1.20 7.79 -1.90
C THR A 59 0.01 7.72 -2.86
N THR A 60 0.30 7.78 -4.16
CA THR A 60 -0.48 7.07 -5.15
C THR A 60 -0.31 5.62 -4.74
N SER A 61 -1.15 5.18 -3.82
CA SER A 61 -1.49 3.78 -3.69
C SER A 61 -1.86 3.38 -5.10
N SER A 62 -0.91 2.82 -5.83
CA SER A 62 -1.17 2.29 -7.16
C SER A 62 -2.40 1.42 -7.00
N PRO A 63 -3.44 1.53 -7.85
CA PRO A 63 -4.68 0.76 -7.67
C PRO A 63 -4.42 -0.74 -7.48
N ASN A 64 -3.28 -1.22 -7.99
CA ASN A 64 -2.73 -2.55 -7.75
C ASN A 64 -2.43 -2.87 -6.26
N ASN A 65 -1.87 -1.93 -5.49
CA ASN A 65 -1.59 -2.11 -4.06
C ASN A 65 -2.90 -2.24 -3.25
N THR A 66 -3.89 -1.38 -3.51
CA THR A 66 -5.19 -1.48 -2.86
C THR A 66 -5.92 -2.78 -3.23
N ALA A 67 -5.86 -3.20 -4.50
CA ALA A 67 -6.42 -4.47 -4.93
C ALA A 67 -5.72 -5.67 -4.27
N THR A 68 -4.38 -5.65 -4.18
CA THR A 68 -3.60 -6.70 -3.50
C THR A 68 -3.96 -6.76 -2.01
N MET A 69 -4.08 -5.60 -1.36
CA MET A 69 -4.48 -5.50 0.04
C MET A 69 -5.89 -6.07 0.26
N ALA A 70 -6.85 -5.69 -0.59
CA ALA A 70 -8.21 -6.21 -0.51
C ALA A 70 -8.27 -7.73 -0.67
N ASN A 71 -7.51 -8.29 -1.63
CA ASN A 71 -7.43 -9.74 -1.82
C ASN A 71 -6.87 -10.46 -0.58
N LYS A 72 -5.84 -9.91 0.07
CA LYS A 72 -5.30 -10.47 1.33
C LYS A 72 -6.33 -10.47 2.45
N ILE A 73 -7.10 -9.39 2.59
CA ILE A 73 -8.16 -9.28 3.62
C ILE A 73 -9.24 -10.34 3.38
N VAL A 74 -9.70 -10.47 2.13
CA VAL A 74 -10.74 -11.45 1.75
C VAL A 74 -10.23 -12.88 1.94
N GLY A 75 -8.98 -13.18 1.57
CA GLY A 75 -8.39 -14.51 1.76
C GLY A 75 -8.33 -14.92 3.23
N HIS A 76 -7.92 -14.01 4.13
CA HIS A 76 -7.93 -14.27 5.57
C HIS A 76 -9.34 -14.47 6.13
N ALA A 77 -10.29 -13.66 5.68
CA ALA A 77 -11.70 -13.83 6.04
C ALA A 77 -12.20 -15.21 5.62
N TYR A 78 -11.93 -15.61 4.37
CA TYR A 78 -12.32 -16.90 3.84
C TYR A 78 -11.73 -18.06 4.66
N ASN A 79 -10.44 -18.04 4.96
CA ASN A 79 -9.78 -19.09 5.74
C ASN A 79 -10.39 -19.24 7.14
N TYR A 80 -10.72 -18.12 7.81
CA TYR A 80 -11.38 -18.17 9.10
C TYR A 80 -12.81 -18.71 8.99
N LEU A 81 -13.60 -18.16 8.07
CA LEU A 81 -15.03 -18.47 7.95
C LEU A 81 -15.29 -19.86 7.36
N ALA A 82 -14.35 -20.42 6.58
CA ALA A 82 -14.44 -21.75 6.02
C ALA A 82 -14.62 -22.84 7.10
N SER A 83 -14.03 -22.64 8.28
CA SER A 83 -14.20 -23.56 9.41
C SER A 83 -15.58 -23.50 10.07
N PHE A 84 -16.39 -22.47 9.76
CA PHE A 84 -17.73 -22.27 10.31
C PHE A 84 -18.85 -22.53 9.29
N ILE A 85 -18.50 -23.06 8.11
CA ILE A 85 -19.48 -23.42 7.09
C ILE A 85 -20.31 -24.61 7.59
N ASP A 86 -21.63 -24.45 7.58
CA ASP A 86 -22.56 -25.54 7.88
C ASP A 86 -22.69 -26.52 6.69
N ALA A 87 -23.34 -27.67 6.91
CA ALA A 87 -23.59 -28.65 5.85
C ALA A 87 -24.43 -28.10 4.67
N SER A 88 -25.04 -26.93 4.82
CA SER A 88 -25.80 -26.21 3.79
C SER A 88 -24.97 -25.12 3.08
N GLY A 89 -23.67 -24.99 3.38
CA GLY A 89 -22.80 -23.99 2.76
C GLY A 89 -22.94 -22.58 3.34
N LYS A 90 -23.62 -22.40 4.48
CA LYS A 90 -23.89 -21.08 5.07
C LYS A 90 -22.92 -20.81 6.22
N VAL A 91 -22.51 -19.55 6.33
CA VAL A 91 -21.68 -19.04 7.43
C VAL A 91 -22.58 -18.31 8.43
N PRO A 92 -22.55 -18.65 9.73
CA PRO A 92 -23.26 -17.90 10.76
C PRO A 92 -22.75 -16.46 10.83
N ILE A 93 -23.66 -15.47 10.82
CA ILE A 93 -23.28 -14.05 10.87
C ILE A 93 -22.42 -13.71 12.11
N LYS A 94 -22.69 -14.37 13.24
CA LYS A 94 -21.89 -14.21 14.47
C LYS A 94 -20.42 -14.60 14.30
N ALA A 95 -20.11 -15.58 13.45
CA ALA A 95 -18.74 -15.97 13.18
C ALA A 95 -18.00 -14.86 12.42
N PHE A 96 -18.69 -14.21 11.48
CA PHE A 96 -18.18 -13.03 10.79
C PHE A 96 -17.95 -11.85 11.74
N ASP A 97 -18.91 -11.54 12.61
CA ASP A 97 -18.77 -10.44 13.57
C ASP A 97 -17.57 -10.66 14.52
N ASN A 98 -17.43 -11.88 15.04
CA ASN A 98 -16.30 -12.25 15.90
C ASN A 98 -14.94 -12.14 15.18
N TRP A 99 -14.89 -12.57 13.91
CA TRP A 99 -13.70 -12.39 13.09
C TRP A 99 -13.38 -10.91 12.89
N TRP A 100 -14.38 -10.10 12.54
CA TRP A 100 -14.20 -8.68 12.27
C TRP A 100 -13.67 -7.92 13.49
N ASP A 101 -14.17 -8.23 14.69
CA ASP A 101 -13.67 -7.62 15.92
C ASP A 101 -12.21 -8.00 16.22
N LYS A 102 -11.84 -9.28 16.02
CA LYS A 102 -10.45 -9.73 16.15
C LYS A 102 -9.54 -9.06 15.12
N PHE A 103 -10.02 -8.94 13.88
CA PHE A 103 -9.29 -8.31 12.78
C PHE A 103 -9.05 -6.82 13.05
N LYS A 104 -10.07 -6.06 13.47
CA LYS A 104 -9.92 -4.65 13.85
C LYS A 104 -8.92 -4.46 14.99
N THR A 105 -9.00 -5.31 16.02
CA THR A 105 -8.08 -5.24 17.17
C THR A 105 -6.63 -5.50 16.73
N LYS A 106 -6.41 -6.49 15.87
CA LYS A 106 -5.08 -6.79 15.30
C LYS A 106 -4.56 -5.64 14.44
N LEU A 107 -5.42 -5.03 13.62
CA LEU A 107 -5.06 -3.92 12.76
C LEU A 107 -4.70 -2.65 13.56
N GLN A 108 -5.42 -2.39 14.65
CA GLN A 108 -5.12 -1.26 15.55
C GLN A 108 -3.79 -1.46 16.28
N ASN A 109 -3.50 -2.68 16.73
CA ASN A 109 -2.27 -2.99 17.44
C ASN A 109 -1.05 -3.01 16.50
N ASN A 110 -1.22 -3.53 15.28
CA ASN A 110 -0.15 -3.67 14.29
C ASN A 110 -0.61 -3.16 12.91
N PRO A 111 -0.23 -1.94 12.50
CA PRO A 111 -0.58 -1.41 11.19
C PRO A 111 0.08 -2.18 10.02
N ASN A 112 1.16 -2.93 10.28
CA ASN A 112 1.82 -3.80 9.29
C ASN A 112 1.22 -5.22 9.20
N PHE A 113 0.20 -5.55 10.00
CA PHE A 113 -0.41 -6.89 10.05
C PHE A 113 -0.87 -7.40 8.67
N LEU A 114 -1.34 -6.51 7.79
CA LEU A 114 -1.78 -6.87 6.44
C LEU A 114 -0.65 -7.30 5.51
N ASN A 115 0.59 -6.87 5.79
CA ASN A 115 1.76 -7.30 5.04
C ASN A 115 2.23 -8.68 5.51
N GLU A 116 2.08 -8.98 6.80
CA GLU A 116 2.41 -10.26 7.44
C GLU A 116 1.35 -11.35 7.20
N LEU A 117 0.16 -10.99 6.69
CA LEU A 117 -0.89 -11.93 6.27
C LEU A 117 -0.49 -12.82 5.08
N GLN A 118 0.78 -12.79 4.66
CA GLN A 118 1.38 -13.75 3.74
C GLN A 118 2.07 -14.87 4.54
N GLU A 119 1.36 -15.98 4.70
CA GLU A 119 1.83 -17.35 4.49
C GLU A 119 0.62 -18.25 4.19
#